data_AF-A0AAV4H0S3-F1
#
_entry.id   AF-A0AAV4H0S3-F1
#
_cell.length_a   1.000
_cell.length_b   1.000
_cell.length_c   1.000
_cell.angle_alpha   90.00
_cell.angle_beta   90.00
_cell.angle_gamma   90.00
#
_symmetry.space_group_name_H-M   'P 1'
#
loop_
_entity.id
_entity.type
_entity.pdbx_description
1 polymer ?
#
loop_
_entity_poly.entity_id
_entity_poly.type
_entity_poly.pdbx_seq_one_letter_code
_entity_poly.pdbx_strand_id
1 'polypeptide(L)'
;ALNPENPTPKYDDGFKVYKDLIARLKKAIEAIDTGARGLEIDNIYGGSMEKWKKYGASIYLRMGMVLADVDPNFSKTAVEDAFNKGVFTSNEDNALLTYTTEPPNRNPIYGAITASGRDDYVIAENLVDKLNTLNDPRRDVFYTKLDDGTYKGGFSGKINKYGSFSHVSDLVGKTPDRKGRLMDYSEVSFLLAEAKQLKEYNNIGSKSAEYHYDEGVKASIKFWGKSDEEATTYLAQPSVQYNPAKYKELIGTQMWIATYNRGYATWLHYRRYDQPIMKDVKKGKTTDKQPPRRLTYPVSEQTMNINSKDAGNKIGGDKMETKLFWDKN
;
A
#
# COMPACT_ATOMS: atom_id res chain seq x y z
N ALA A 1 -7.50 20.57 16.35
CA ALA A 1 -6.65 20.20 17.49
C ALA A 1 -5.64 21.28 17.91
N LEU A 2 -5.38 22.34 17.11
CA LEU A 2 -4.42 23.41 17.47
C LEU A 2 -5.07 24.78 17.75
N ASN A 3 -6.41 24.87 17.74
CA ASN A 3 -7.10 26.11 18.14
C ASN A 3 -7.36 26.04 19.66
N PRO A 4 -6.73 26.88 20.49
CA PRO A 4 -6.96 26.89 21.94
C PRO A 4 -8.41 27.24 22.31
N GLU A 5 -9.15 27.89 21.41
CA GLU A 5 -10.58 28.23 21.59
C GLU A 5 -11.53 27.06 21.28
N ASN A 6 -11.02 25.96 20.71
CA ASN A 6 -11.78 24.74 20.46
C ASN A 6 -10.99 23.52 20.94
N PRO A 7 -10.89 23.31 22.27
CA PRO A 7 -10.09 22.26 22.88
C PRO A 7 -10.67 20.86 22.64
N THR A 8 -11.97 20.75 22.36
CA THR A 8 -12.67 19.49 22.10
C THR A 8 -13.36 19.54 20.72
N PRO A 9 -12.59 19.59 19.63
CA PRO A 9 -13.17 19.67 18.30
C PRO A 9 -13.97 18.41 17.99
N LYS A 10 -15.10 18.58 17.30
CA LYS A 10 -15.87 17.47 16.75
C LYS A 10 -15.04 16.74 15.69
N TYR A 11 -15.29 15.44 15.57
CA TYR A 11 -14.72 14.61 14.52
C TYR A 11 -15.57 14.75 13.26
N ASP A 12 -14.94 15.15 12.17
CA ASP A 12 -15.58 15.27 10.88
C ASP A 12 -15.92 13.89 10.30
N ASP A 13 -16.94 13.86 9.45
CA ASP A 13 -17.32 12.65 8.72
C ASP A 13 -16.22 12.23 7.74
N GLY A 14 -15.75 10.99 7.85
CA GLY A 14 -14.62 10.49 7.07
C GLY A 14 -14.86 10.54 5.56
N PHE A 15 -16.08 10.28 5.09
CA PHE A 15 -16.41 10.32 3.66
C PHE A 15 -16.38 11.75 3.13
N LYS A 16 -16.92 12.72 3.87
CA LYS A 16 -16.82 14.15 3.53
C LYS A 16 -15.38 14.64 3.51
N VAL A 17 -14.59 14.32 4.53
CA VAL A 17 -13.15 14.66 4.59
C VAL A 17 -12.41 14.09 3.39
N TYR A 18 -12.70 12.84 3.02
CA TYR A 18 -12.03 12.19 1.89
C TYR A 18 -12.31 12.88 0.55
N LYS A 19 -13.57 13.24 0.28
CA LYS A 19 -13.94 14.01 -0.93
C LYS A 19 -13.34 15.42 -0.93
N ASP A 20 -13.27 16.08 0.22
CA ASP A 20 -12.61 17.38 0.33
C ASP A 20 -11.10 17.27 0.06
N LEU A 21 -10.43 16.24 0.58
CA LEU A 21 -9.03 15.97 0.28
C LEU A 21 -8.79 15.73 -1.22
N ILE A 22 -9.69 14.99 -1.88
CA ILE A 22 -9.64 14.82 -3.35
C ILE A 22 -9.75 16.18 -4.07
N ALA A 23 -10.70 17.03 -3.66
CA ALA A 23 -10.87 18.35 -4.27
C ALA A 23 -9.64 19.24 -4.07
N ARG A 24 -9.00 19.20 -2.89
CA ARG A 24 -7.75 19.92 -2.62
C ARG A 24 -6.58 19.38 -3.43
N LEU A 25 -6.45 18.06 -3.51
CA LEU A 25 -5.41 17.41 -4.32
C LEU A 25 -5.54 17.78 -5.79
N LYS A 26 -6.75 17.77 -6.34
CA LYS A 26 -7.02 18.22 -7.71
C LYS A 26 -6.53 19.65 -7.96
N LYS A 27 -6.89 20.58 -7.08
CA LYS A 27 -6.42 21.98 -7.16
C LYS A 27 -4.89 22.08 -7.07
N ALA A 28 -4.26 21.29 -6.20
CA ALA A 28 -2.81 21.26 -6.09
C ALA A 28 -2.13 20.77 -7.38
N ILE A 29 -2.63 19.70 -8.01
CA ILE A 29 -2.11 19.18 -9.28
C ILE A 29 -2.27 20.22 -10.40
N GLU A 30 -3.40 20.93 -10.43
CA GLU A 30 -3.68 21.98 -11.41
C GLU A 30 -2.81 23.23 -11.23
N ALA A 31 -2.41 23.53 -9.99
CA ALA A 31 -1.53 24.64 -9.66
C ALA A 31 -0.05 24.36 -9.93
N ILE A 32 0.35 23.11 -10.19
CA ILE A 32 1.75 22.78 -10.50
C ILE A 32 2.10 23.29 -11.89
N ASP A 33 2.99 24.28 -11.92
CA ASP A 33 3.76 24.68 -13.09
C ASP A 33 4.99 23.78 -13.23
N THR A 34 5.03 23.00 -14.31
CA THR A 34 6.14 22.08 -14.61
C THR A 34 7.38 22.78 -15.14
N GLY A 35 7.27 24.04 -15.57
CA GLY A 35 8.39 24.89 -15.98
C GLY A 35 9.03 25.66 -14.83
N ALA A 36 8.38 25.72 -13.65
CA ALA A 36 8.90 26.41 -12.49
C ALA A 36 10.04 25.64 -11.82
N ARG A 37 10.97 26.37 -11.19
CA ARG A 37 12.00 25.80 -10.31
C ARG A 37 11.31 25.18 -9.09
N GLY A 38 11.44 23.87 -8.90
CA GLY A 38 10.98 23.21 -7.68
C GLY A 38 11.91 23.44 -6.49
N LEU A 39 11.54 22.82 -5.35
CA LEU A 39 12.33 22.92 -4.12
C LEU A 39 13.65 22.15 -4.24
N GLU A 40 14.76 22.82 -3.98
CA GLU A 40 16.11 22.21 -4.05
C GLU A 40 16.35 21.14 -2.99
N ILE A 41 15.72 21.27 -1.83
CA ILE A 41 15.84 20.34 -0.69
C ILE A 41 14.79 19.21 -0.73
N ASP A 42 14.36 18.83 -1.94
CA ASP A 42 13.40 17.75 -2.15
C ASP A 42 14.09 16.37 -2.23
N ASN A 43 13.94 15.59 -1.16
CA ASN A 43 14.51 14.25 -1.04
C ASN A 43 13.71 13.14 -1.76
N ILE A 44 12.69 13.49 -2.54
CA ILE A 44 11.89 12.54 -3.33
C ILE A 44 12.22 12.68 -4.82
N TYR A 45 12.04 13.87 -5.39
CA TYR A 45 12.21 14.11 -6.83
C TYR A 45 13.26 15.17 -7.18
N GLY A 46 14.03 15.66 -6.20
CA GLY A 46 15.07 16.68 -6.43
C GLY A 46 14.51 17.96 -7.05
N GLY A 47 13.25 18.31 -6.76
CA GLY A 47 12.60 19.51 -7.26
C GLY A 47 11.93 19.34 -8.63
N SER A 48 11.83 18.12 -9.17
CA SER A 48 11.12 17.90 -10.44
C SER A 48 9.61 18.08 -10.28
N MET A 49 9.10 19.25 -10.70
CA MET A 49 7.67 19.57 -10.66
C MET A 49 6.84 18.65 -11.58
N GLU A 50 7.42 18.17 -12.69
CA GLU A 50 6.78 17.16 -13.54
C GLU A 50 6.49 15.85 -12.77
N LYS A 51 7.49 15.32 -12.04
CA LYS A 51 7.30 14.10 -11.25
C LYS A 51 6.35 14.32 -10.07
N TRP A 52 6.38 15.50 -9.43
CA TRP A 52 5.39 15.88 -8.41
C TRP A 52 3.96 15.89 -8.96
N LYS A 53 3.77 16.40 -10.19
CA LYS A 53 2.46 16.38 -10.86
C LYS A 53 1.98 14.95 -11.10
N LYS A 54 2.86 14.07 -11.61
CA LYS A 54 2.56 12.64 -11.79
C LYS A 54 2.23 11.92 -10.48
N TYR A 55 2.97 12.24 -9.42
CA TYR A 55 2.71 11.66 -8.10
C TYR A 55 1.37 12.11 -7.54
N GLY A 56 1.04 13.40 -7.64
CA GLY A 56 -0.26 13.93 -7.26
C GLY A 56 -1.41 13.25 -8.01
N ALA A 57 -1.29 13.13 -9.34
CA ALA A 57 -2.27 12.41 -10.17
C ALA A 57 -2.41 10.94 -9.77
N SER A 58 -1.31 10.29 -9.37
CA SER A 58 -1.31 8.87 -8.95
C SER A 58 -1.95 8.68 -7.57
N ILE A 59 -1.74 9.61 -6.63
CA ILE A 59 -2.50 9.64 -5.36
C ILE A 59 -3.99 9.86 -5.67
N TYR A 60 -4.31 10.76 -6.61
CA TYR A 60 -5.69 11.04 -6.99
C TYR A 60 -6.37 9.78 -7.56
N LEU A 61 -5.67 9.01 -8.40
CA LEU A 61 -6.13 7.71 -8.89
C LEU A 61 -6.41 6.73 -7.74
N ARG A 62 -5.47 6.56 -6.80
CA ARG A 62 -5.66 5.70 -5.61
C ARG A 62 -6.91 6.13 -4.84
N MET A 63 -7.06 7.43 -4.59
CA MET A 63 -8.17 7.96 -3.82
C MET A 63 -9.50 7.78 -4.54
N GLY A 64 -9.55 7.99 -5.86
CA GLY A 64 -10.72 7.70 -6.68
C GLY A 64 -11.15 6.24 -6.52
N MET A 65 -10.21 5.31 -6.73
CA MET A 65 -10.49 3.87 -6.62
C MET A 65 -10.91 3.42 -5.22
N VAL A 66 -10.43 4.06 -4.15
CA VAL A 66 -10.90 3.76 -2.77
C VAL A 66 -12.41 4.00 -2.63
N LEU A 67 -13.01 4.87 -3.45
CA LEU A 67 -14.44 5.14 -3.43
C LEU A 67 -15.26 4.23 -4.35
N ALA A 68 -14.63 3.30 -5.08
CA ALA A 68 -15.29 2.50 -6.12
C ALA A 68 -16.54 1.75 -5.63
N ASP A 69 -16.51 1.20 -4.40
CA ASP A 69 -17.63 0.42 -3.85
C ASP A 69 -18.67 1.28 -3.10
N VAL A 70 -18.32 2.50 -2.67
CA VAL A 70 -19.21 3.35 -1.84
C VAL A 70 -19.84 4.50 -2.63
N ASP A 71 -19.14 5.02 -3.64
CA ASP A 71 -19.64 6.06 -4.55
C ASP A 71 -19.06 5.85 -5.95
N PRO A 72 -19.60 4.88 -6.72
CA PRO A 72 -19.07 4.52 -8.03
C PRO A 72 -19.06 5.68 -9.03
N ASN A 73 -20.05 6.58 -8.97
CA ASN A 73 -20.15 7.72 -9.88
C ASN A 73 -19.05 8.75 -9.62
N PHE A 74 -18.81 9.09 -8.34
CA PHE A 74 -17.71 9.98 -7.99
C PHE A 74 -16.37 9.32 -8.26
N SER A 75 -16.22 8.03 -7.92
CA SER A 75 -15.02 7.22 -8.22
C SER A 75 -14.67 7.28 -9.69
N LYS A 76 -15.61 6.98 -10.59
CA LYS A 76 -15.43 7.06 -12.05
C LYS A 76 -14.88 8.42 -12.46
N THR A 77 -15.56 9.49 -12.07
CA THR A 77 -15.17 10.87 -12.43
C THR A 77 -13.76 11.20 -11.93
N ALA A 78 -13.44 10.81 -10.70
CA ALA A 78 -12.13 11.04 -10.09
C ALA A 78 -11.01 10.27 -10.78
N VAL A 79 -11.25 8.99 -11.11
CA VAL A 79 -10.26 8.11 -11.73
C VAL A 79 -9.96 8.54 -13.16
N GLU A 80 -10.98 8.91 -13.94
CA GLU A 80 -10.81 9.40 -15.31
C GLU A 80 -10.07 10.75 -15.33
N ASP A 81 -10.40 11.68 -14.42
CA ASP A 81 -9.67 12.95 -14.30
C ASP A 81 -8.21 12.73 -13.86
N ALA A 82 -7.98 11.87 -12.87
CA ALA A 82 -6.64 11.50 -12.41
C ALA A 82 -5.78 10.94 -13.55
N PHE A 83 -6.32 10.01 -14.33
CA PHE A 83 -5.65 9.45 -15.50
C PHE A 83 -5.26 10.52 -16.52
N ASN A 84 -6.20 11.41 -16.87
CA ASN A 84 -5.97 12.48 -17.85
C ASN A 84 -4.99 13.56 -17.36
N LYS A 85 -4.81 13.72 -16.05
CA LYS A 85 -3.77 14.58 -15.47
C LYS A 85 -2.37 13.98 -15.53
N GLY A 86 -2.24 12.72 -15.93
CA GLY A 86 -0.97 12.02 -16.13
C GLY A 86 -0.47 11.32 -14.87
N VAL A 87 -0.85 10.05 -14.68
CA VAL A 87 -0.35 9.18 -13.60
C VAL A 87 1.04 8.61 -13.94
N PHE A 88 1.64 7.85 -13.02
CA PHE A 88 2.89 7.13 -13.28
C PHE A 88 2.80 6.24 -14.52
N THR A 89 3.87 6.23 -15.32
CA THR A 89 3.96 5.44 -16.55
C THR A 89 5.04 4.37 -16.49
N SER A 90 5.94 4.43 -15.51
CA SER A 90 7.03 3.47 -15.32
C SER A 90 7.66 3.60 -13.93
N ASN A 91 8.59 2.70 -13.58
CA ASN A 91 9.29 2.71 -12.29
C ASN A 91 10.13 3.98 -12.05
N GLU A 92 10.51 4.70 -13.10
CA GLU A 92 11.24 5.97 -13.06
C GLU A 92 10.42 7.10 -12.42
N ASP A 93 9.08 6.96 -12.38
CA ASP A 93 8.16 7.90 -11.74
C ASP A 93 7.95 7.61 -10.25
N ASN A 94 8.44 6.49 -9.71
CA ASN A 94 8.19 6.08 -8.32
C ASN A 94 8.51 7.18 -7.30
N ALA A 95 7.62 7.39 -6.33
CA ALA A 95 7.81 8.32 -5.23
C ALA A 95 8.65 7.66 -4.13
N LEU A 96 9.97 7.86 -4.20
CA LEU A 96 10.96 7.25 -3.31
C LEU A 96 11.58 8.31 -2.39
N LEU A 97 11.33 8.22 -1.09
CA LEU A 97 12.00 9.04 -0.08
C LEU A 97 13.45 8.58 0.08
N THR A 98 14.39 9.47 -0.19
CA THR A 98 15.82 9.21 -0.02
C THR A 98 16.21 9.30 1.45
N TYR A 99 16.95 8.29 1.93
CA TYR A 99 17.57 8.26 3.25
C TYR A 99 19.09 8.35 3.11
N THR A 100 19.77 8.71 4.19
CA THR A 100 21.24 8.75 4.26
C THR A 100 21.80 7.51 4.97
N THR A 101 23.12 7.35 5.02
CA THR A 101 23.73 6.30 5.86
C THR A 101 23.74 6.68 7.34
N GLU A 102 23.82 7.98 7.64
CA GLU A 102 24.00 8.53 8.98
C GLU A 102 22.68 8.92 9.68
N PRO A 103 22.61 8.83 11.03
CA PRO A 103 21.51 9.40 11.81
C PRO A 103 21.48 10.95 11.71
N PRO A 104 20.31 11.59 11.89
CA PRO A 104 19.01 11.00 12.17
C PRO A 104 18.25 10.53 10.91
N ASN A 105 18.86 10.67 9.73
CA ASN A 105 18.17 10.53 8.44
C ASN A 105 18.40 9.17 7.75
N ARG A 106 18.92 8.18 8.46
CA ARG A 106 19.01 6.80 7.96
C ARG A 106 17.66 6.11 7.90
N ASN A 107 17.55 5.10 7.06
CA ASN A 107 16.35 4.29 6.90
C ASN A 107 15.90 3.71 8.26
N PRO A 108 14.63 3.90 8.65
CA PRO A 108 14.15 3.51 9.97
C PRO A 108 14.09 2.00 10.19
N ILE A 109 14.00 1.19 9.12
CA ILE A 109 14.01 -0.28 9.21
C ILE A 109 15.42 -0.76 9.54
N TYR A 110 16.43 -0.20 8.86
CA TYR A 110 17.82 -0.42 9.25
C TYR A 110 18.06 0.00 10.70
N GLY A 111 17.53 1.17 11.09
CA GLY A 111 17.59 1.66 12.47
C GLY A 111 17.01 0.66 13.49
N ALA A 112 15.85 0.11 13.19
CA ALA A 112 15.11 -0.77 14.09
C ALA A 112 15.66 -2.21 14.14
N ILE A 113 16.19 -2.73 13.03
CA ILE A 113 16.67 -4.11 12.91
C ILE A 113 18.17 -4.15 13.19
N THR A 114 18.98 -3.57 12.31
CA THR A 114 20.44 -3.72 12.34
C THR A 114 21.10 -2.79 13.36
N ALA A 115 20.79 -1.49 13.31
CA ALA A 115 21.49 -0.54 14.17
C ALA A 115 21.14 -0.69 15.66
N SER A 116 19.96 -1.25 15.96
CA SER A 116 19.54 -1.60 17.32
C SER A 116 19.98 -3.00 17.75
N GLY A 117 20.65 -3.77 16.89
CA GLY A 117 21.13 -5.13 17.18
C GLY A 117 20.03 -6.14 17.46
N ARG A 118 18.88 -6.04 16.77
CA ARG A 118 17.69 -6.83 17.06
C ARG A 118 17.53 -8.03 16.12
N ASP A 119 17.49 -9.21 16.74
CA ASP A 119 17.27 -10.52 16.09
C ASP A 119 15.94 -11.14 16.53
N ASP A 120 14.85 -10.40 16.39
CA ASP A 120 13.49 -10.82 16.77
C ASP A 120 12.43 -10.47 15.71
N TYR A 121 12.86 -10.01 14.53
CA TYR A 121 11.99 -9.77 13.38
C TYR A 121 11.91 -11.00 12.48
N VAL A 122 10.76 -11.68 12.48
CA VAL A 122 10.47 -12.81 11.59
C VAL A 122 9.36 -12.45 10.60
N ILE A 123 9.42 -13.01 9.39
CA ILE A 123 8.39 -12.77 8.38
C ILE A 123 7.17 -13.63 8.67
N ALA A 124 5.97 -13.08 8.56
CA ALA A 124 4.73 -13.82 8.81
C ALA A 124 4.48 -14.94 7.79
N GLU A 125 3.96 -16.08 8.26
CA GLU A 125 3.59 -17.26 7.46
C GLU A 125 2.71 -16.94 6.25
N ASN A 126 1.76 -16.02 6.37
CA ASN A 126 0.86 -15.67 5.28
C ASN A 126 1.62 -15.20 4.03
N LEU A 127 2.70 -14.43 4.20
CA LEU A 127 3.52 -13.96 3.09
C LEU A 127 4.42 -15.08 2.56
N VAL A 128 5.15 -15.74 3.44
CA VAL A 128 6.11 -16.77 3.02
C VAL A 128 5.41 -17.91 2.30
N ASP A 129 4.30 -18.40 2.84
CA ASP A 129 3.56 -19.51 2.26
C ASP A 129 2.95 -19.12 0.91
N LYS A 130 2.37 -17.91 0.81
CA LYS A 130 1.82 -17.41 -0.46
C LYS A 130 2.89 -17.34 -1.55
N LEU A 131 4.05 -16.75 -1.25
CA LEU A 131 5.14 -16.62 -2.22
C LEU A 131 5.79 -17.98 -2.54
N ASN A 132 5.82 -18.92 -1.59
CA ASN A 132 6.27 -20.28 -1.86
C ASN A 132 5.33 -21.00 -2.82
N THR A 133 4.01 -20.94 -2.60
CA THR A 133 2.99 -21.52 -3.50
C THR A 133 3.08 -20.94 -4.90
N LEU A 134 3.37 -19.64 -5.03
CA LEU A 134 3.50 -18.95 -6.32
C LEU A 134 4.89 -19.07 -6.94
N ASN A 135 5.82 -19.80 -6.32
CA ASN A 135 7.22 -19.84 -6.71
C ASN A 135 7.81 -18.45 -7.01
N ASP A 136 7.44 -17.45 -6.21
CA ASP A 136 7.68 -16.05 -6.52
C ASP A 136 9.19 -15.73 -6.60
N PRO A 137 9.67 -15.01 -7.62
CA PRO A 137 11.08 -14.66 -7.74
C PRO A 137 11.52 -13.66 -6.67
N ARG A 138 10.59 -12.96 -6.00
CA ARG A 138 10.91 -11.94 -4.98
C ARG A 138 11.24 -12.51 -3.60
N ARG A 139 11.20 -13.83 -3.41
CA ARG A 139 11.40 -14.48 -2.09
C ARG A 139 12.73 -14.13 -1.44
N ASP A 140 13.83 -14.27 -2.16
CA ASP A 140 15.20 -14.03 -1.68
C ASP A 140 15.51 -12.54 -1.40
N VAL A 141 14.83 -11.63 -2.10
CA VAL A 141 14.98 -10.18 -1.90
C VAL A 141 14.05 -9.64 -0.82
N PHE A 142 12.98 -10.36 -0.46
CA PHE A 142 12.14 -10.01 0.68
C PHE A 142 12.68 -10.58 1.98
N TYR A 143 13.18 -11.82 1.94
CA TYR A 143 13.57 -12.53 3.15
C TYR A 143 14.65 -13.60 2.97
N THR A 144 15.31 -13.92 4.08
CA THR A 144 16.42 -14.87 4.10
C THR A 144 15.95 -16.32 3.96
N LYS A 145 16.80 -17.14 3.34
CA LYS A 145 16.69 -18.61 3.44
C LYS A 145 17.19 -19.07 4.80
N LEU A 146 16.65 -20.17 5.28
CA LEU A 146 17.20 -20.94 6.39
C LEU A 146 18.39 -21.79 5.93
N ASP A 147 19.15 -22.33 6.89
CA ASP A 147 20.33 -23.17 6.64
C ASP A 147 20.00 -24.44 5.82
N ASP A 148 18.76 -24.93 5.91
CA ASP A 148 18.26 -26.06 5.12
C ASP A 148 17.83 -25.68 3.69
N GLY A 149 18.03 -24.42 3.30
CA GLY A 149 17.69 -23.88 1.98
C GLY A 149 16.22 -23.49 1.80
N THR A 150 15.37 -23.65 2.84
CA THR A 150 13.95 -23.36 2.76
C THR A 150 13.61 -21.93 3.17
N TYR A 151 12.40 -21.49 2.80
CA TYR A 151 11.78 -20.28 3.33
C TYR A 151 10.63 -20.65 4.24
N LYS A 152 10.60 -20.09 5.45
CA LYS A 152 9.60 -20.43 6.46
C LYS A 152 9.12 -19.21 7.23
N GLY A 153 7.83 -18.92 7.18
CA GLY A 153 7.28 -17.79 7.93
C GLY A 153 6.89 -18.14 9.37
N GLY A 154 7.06 -17.17 10.26
CA GLY A 154 6.64 -17.23 11.65
C GLY A 154 5.12 -17.24 11.79
N PHE A 155 4.64 -17.99 12.78
CA PHE A 155 3.22 -18.17 13.03
C PHE A 155 2.60 -16.94 13.69
N SER A 156 1.51 -16.45 13.13
CA SER A 156 0.83 -15.25 13.67
C SER A 156 0.16 -15.55 15.01
N GLY A 157 0.38 -14.68 15.99
CA GLY A 157 -0.19 -14.83 17.34
C GLY A 157 0.43 -15.96 18.18
N LYS A 158 1.62 -16.44 17.81
CA LYS A 158 2.41 -17.42 18.58
C LYS A 158 3.81 -16.90 18.85
N ILE A 159 4.51 -17.55 19.79
CA ILE A 159 5.93 -17.31 20.01
C ILE A 159 6.70 -17.92 18.84
N ASN A 160 7.59 -17.13 18.24
CA ASN A 160 8.47 -17.57 17.16
C ASN A 160 9.92 -17.46 17.64
N LYS A 161 10.66 -18.55 17.58
CA LYS A 161 12.11 -18.54 17.83
C LYS A 161 12.79 -18.04 16.56
N TYR A 162 13.51 -16.91 16.64
CA TYR A 162 14.10 -16.21 15.49
C TYR A 162 14.71 -17.18 14.47
N GLY A 163 15.82 -17.84 14.78
CA GLY A 163 16.55 -18.74 13.87
C GLY A 163 15.80 -19.99 13.38
N SER A 164 14.51 -20.16 13.69
CA SER A 164 13.66 -21.22 13.13
C SER A 164 12.79 -20.74 11.94
N PHE A 165 12.88 -19.47 11.57
CA PHE A 165 12.06 -18.84 10.53
C PHE A 165 12.87 -17.87 9.69
N SER A 166 12.43 -17.58 8.46
CA SER A 166 13.01 -16.56 7.59
C SER A 166 12.91 -15.17 8.22
N HIS A 167 13.96 -14.38 8.04
CA HIS A 167 14.06 -13.01 8.53
C HIS A 167 13.93 -12.02 7.38
N VAL A 168 13.83 -10.74 7.72
CA VAL A 168 13.96 -9.66 6.73
C VAL A 168 15.30 -9.80 5.99
N SER A 169 15.29 -9.70 4.66
CA SER A 169 16.50 -9.84 3.84
C SER A 169 17.53 -8.76 4.17
N ASP A 170 18.80 -9.01 3.85
CA ASP A 170 19.87 -8.01 4.01
C ASP A 170 19.61 -6.74 3.19
N LEU A 171 19.04 -6.89 1.99
CA LEU A 171 18.64 -5.77 1.14
C LEU A 171 17.66 -4.82 1.86
N VAL A 172 16.78 -5.34 2.72
CA VAL A 172 15.77 -4.54 3.43
C VAL A 172 16.23 -4.14 4.83
N GLY A 173 16.82 -5.07 5.57
CA GLY A 173 17.18 -4.90 6.97
C GLY A 173 18.54 -4.24 7.18
N LYS A 174 19.52 -4.46 6.29
CA LYS A 174 20.92 -4.05 6.48
C LYS A 174 21.38 -2.90 5.56
N THR A 175 20.48 -2.32 4.78
CA THR A 175 20.81 -1.21 3.87
C THR A 175 20.36 0.14 4.47
N PRO A 176 21.28 0.94 5.05
CA PRO A 176 20.93 2.13 5.83
C PRO A 176 20.36 3.28 5.01
N ASP A 177 20.69 3.38 3.74
CA ASP A 177 20.24 4.42 2.80
C ASP A 177 19.12 3.91 1.86
N ARG A 178 18.57 2.72 2.11
CA ARG A 178 17.49 2.15 1.30
C ARG A 178 16.34 3.14 1.22
N LYS A 179 15.97 3.55 0.00
CA LYS A 179 14.88 4.50 -0.21
C LYS A 179 13.54 3.97 0.32
N GLY A 180 12.77 4.85 0.96
CA GLY A 180 11.41 4.56 1.42
C GLY A 180 10.41 4.71 0.30
N ARG A 181 9.51 3.74 0.11
CA ARG A 181 8.49 3.81 -0.94
C ARG A 181 7.21 4.46 -0.44
N LEU A 182 6.85 5.62 -0.98
CA LEU A 182 5.57 6.27 -0.70
C LEU A 182 4.47 5.75 -1.64
N MET A 183 4.78 5.68 -2.93
CA MET A 183 3.96 5.08 -3.99
C MET A 183 4.86 4.63 -5.14
N ASP A 184 4.46 3.57 -5.84
CA ASP A 184 5.18 3.07 -7.00
C ASP A 184 4.23 2.77 -8.17
N TYR A 185 4.82 2.60 -9.35
CA TYR A 185 4.12 2.33 -10.59
C TYR A 185 3.38 1.00 -10.55
N SER A 186 3.88 -0.01 -9.82
CA SER A 186 3.17 -1.28 -9.68
C SER A 186 1.77 -1.10 -9.10
N GLU A 187 1.63 -0.25 -8.09
CA GLU A 187 0.33 0.10 -7.52
C GLU A 187 -0.56 0.88 -8.51
N VAL A 188 -0.02 1.85 -9.24
CA VAL A 188 -0.78 2.59 -10.28
C VAL A 188 -1.31 1.63 -11.34
N SER A 189 -0.47 0.72 -11.82
CA SER A 189 -0.82 -0.28 -12.81
C SER A 189 -1.93 -1.21 -12.29
N PHE A 190 -1.86 -1.71 -11.05
CA PHE A 190 -2.94 -2.53 -10.49
C PHE A 190 -4.25 -1.76 -10.32
N LEU A 191 -4.20 -0.48 -9.93
CA LEU A 191 -5.39 0.38 -9.86
C LEU A 191 -6.02 0.61 -11.24
N LEU A 192 -5.21 0.80 -12.28
CA LEU A 192 -5.69 0.90 -13.66
C LEU A 192 -6.23 -0.43 -14.19
N ALA A 193 -5.65 -1.56 -13.78
CA ALA A 193 -6.16 -2.89 -14.11
C ALA A 193 -7.57 -3.10 -13.53
N GLU A 194 -7.77 -2.75 -12.26
CA GLU A 194 -9.09 -2.79 -11.62
C GLU A 194 -10.06 -1.82 -12.32
N ALA A 195 -9.67 -0.56 -12.53
CA ALA A 195 -10.49 0.42 -13.22
C ALA A 195 -10.90 -0.05 -14.63
N LYS A 196 -10.00 -0.68 -15.39
CA LYS A 196 -10.30 -1.25 -16.71
C LYS A 196 -11.22 -2.47 -16.67
N GLN A 197 -11.18 -3.22 -15.59
CA GLN A 197 -12.08 -4.36 -15.39
C GLN A 197 -13.50 -3.91 -15.01
N LEU A 198 -13.62 -2.77 -14.32
CA LEU A 198 -14.88 -2.07 -14.08
C LEU A 198 -15.30 -1.36 -15.38
N LYS A 199 -16.30 -1.89 -16.07
CA LYS A 199 -16.68 -1.44 -17.43
C LYS A 199 -17.16 0.02 -17.48
N GLU A 200 -17.46 0.61 -16.34
CA GLU A 200 -17.94 1.99 -16.20
C GLU A 200 -16.85 3.04 -16.49
N TYR A 201 -15.56 2.69 -16.36
CA TYR A 201 -14.43 3.62 -16.46
C TYR A 201 -13.91 3.61 -17.91
N ASN A 202 -14.48 4.46 -18.75
CA ASN A 202 -14.27 4.43 -20.20
C ASN A 202 -13.27 5.47 -20.71
N ASN A 203 -12.87 6.46 -19.89
CA ASN A 203 -11.92 7.49 -20.27
C ASN A 203 -10.52 7.33 -19.61
N ILE A 204 -9.97 6.12 -19.68
CA ILE A 204 -8.67 5.74 -19.10
C ILE A 204 -7.75 5.02 -20.11
N GLY A 205 -7.66 5.54 -21.34
CA GLY A 205 -6.80 5.01 -22.41
C GLY A 205 -7.34 3.74 -23.10
N SER A 206 -6.57 3.09 -23.98
CA SER A 206 -7.01 1.92 -24.77
C SER A 206 -6.46 0.57 -24.27
N LYS A 207 -5.52 0.58 -23.33
CA LYS A 207 -4.90 -0.64 -22.79
C LYS A 207 -5.91 -1.47 -22.00
N SER A 208 -5.77 -2.79 -22.05
CA SER A 208 -6.68 -3.73 -21.35
C SER A 208 -6.37 -3.82 -19.85
N ALA A 209 -7.29 -4.41 -19.08
CA ALA A 209 -7.06 -4.74 -17.68
C ALA A 209 -5.87 -5.71 -17.51
N GLU A 210 -5.78 -6.71 -18.39
CA GLU A 210 -4.66 -7.67 -18.44
C GLU A 210 -3.31 -6.97 -18.66
N TYR A 211 -3.24 -6.03 -19.62
CA TYR A 211 -2.02 -5.25 -19.85
C TYR A 211 -1.57 -4.55 -18.57
N HIS A 212 -2.46 -3.84 -17.89
CA HIS A 212 -2.12 -3.12 -16.67
C HIS A 212 -1.77 -4.07 -15.50
N TYR A 213 -2.43 -5.23 -15.41
CA TYR A 213 -2.09 -6.24 -14.42
C TYR A 213 -0.66 -6.76 -14.64
N ASP A 214 -0.33 -7.16 -15.86
CA ASP A 214 1.00 -7.67 -16.23
C ASP A 214 2.09 -6.62 -15.98
N GLU A 215 1.84 -5.36 -16.36
CA GLU A 215 2.77 -4.26 -16.09
C GLU A 215 2.94 -4.01 -14.59
N GLY A 216 1.89 -4.17 -13.79
CA GLY A 216 1.98 -4.10 -12.32
C GLY A 216 2.89 -5.18 -11.73
N VAL A 217 2.72 -6.42 -12.19
CA VAL A 217 3.54 -7.56 -11.74
C VAL A 217 5.00 -7.37 -12.16
N LYS A 218 5.26 -7.05 -13.43
CA LYS A 218 6.61 -6.78 -13.96
C LYS A 218 7.27 -5.62 -13.20
N ALA A 219 6.59 -4.49 -13.07
CA ALA A 219 7.13 -3.32 -12.38
C ALA A 219 7.52 -3.65 -10.94
N SER A 220 6.71 -4.45 -10.24
CA SER A 220 7.01 -4.91 -8.89
C SER A 220 8.26 -5.79 -8.85
N ILE A 221 8.34 -6.81 -9.71
CA ILE A 221 9.48 -7.74 -9.77
C ILE A 221 10.77 -6.98 -10.09
N LYS A 222 10.76 -6.12 -11.12
CA LYS A 222 11.89 -5.28 -11.52
C LYS A 222 12.33 -4.29 -10.44
N PHE A 223 11.38 -3.67 -9.73
CA PHE A 223 11.71 -2.75 -8.63
C PHE A 223 12.59 -3.43 -7.56
N TRP A 224 12.39 -4.72 -7.36
CA TRP A 224 13.16 -5.53 -6.41
C TRP A 224 14.43 -6.15 -7.01
N GLY A 225 14.89 -5.66 -8.16
CA GLY A 225 16.18 -6.03 -8.76
C GLY A 225 16.17 -7.34 -9.54
N LYS A 226 14.99 -7.84 -9.89
CA LYS A 226 14.82 -9.05 -10.71
C LYS A 226 14.72 -8.72 -12.19
N SER A 227 15.06 -9.69 -13.02
CA SER A 227 15.13 -9.55 -14.48
C SER A 227 13.75 -9.54 -15.16
N ASP A 228 13.72 -9.08 -16.41
CA ASP A 228 12.52 -9.15 -17.26
C ASP A 228 12.13 -10.60 -17.58
N GLU A 229 13.13 -11.49 -17.69
CA GLU A 229 12.95 -12.92 -17.91
C GLU A 229 12.29 -13.61 -16.71
N GLU A 230 12.71 -13.28 -15.48
CA GLU A 230 12.07 -13.76 -14.25
C GLU A 230 10.63 -13.27 -14.13
N ALA A 231 10.36 -12.00 -14.48
CA ALA A 231 9.02 -11.45 -14.48
C ALA A 231 8.10 -12.14 -15.51
N THR A 232 8.62 -12.38 -16.72
CA THR A 232 7.90 -13.06 -17.80
C THR A 232 7.58 -14.51 -17.42
N THR A 233 8.55 -15.21 -16.85
CA THR A 233 8.39 -16.59 -16.37
C THR A 233 7.35 -16.65 -15.24
N TYR A 234 7.38 -15.68 -14.32
CA TYR A 234 6.42 -15.62 -13.23
C TYR A 234 4.98 -15.38 -13.72
N LEU A 235 4.79 -14.46 -14.68
CA LEU A 235 3.49 -14.17 -15.29
C LEU A 235 2.94 -15.35 -16.11
N ALA A 236 3.80 -16.20 -16.65
CA ALA A 236 3.38 -17.39 -17.39
C ALA A 236 2.78 -18.50 -16.50
N GLN A 237 2.89 -18.40 -15.17
CA GLN A 237 2.29 -19.39 -14.27
C GLN A 237 0.76 -19.33 -14.32
N PRO A 238 0.05 -20.47 -14.46
CA PRO A 238 -1.41 -20.48 -14.54
C PRO A 238 -2.13 -19.86 -13.32
N SER A 239 -1.50 -19.90 -12.15
CA SER A 239 -2.00 -19.28 -10.91
C SER A 239 -1.77 -17.77 -10.82
N VAL A 240 -0.98 -17.21 -11.74
CA VAL A 240 -0.61 -15.79 -11.81
C VAL A 240 -1.22 -15.11 -13.03
N GLN A 241 -1.45 -15.82 -14.14
CA GLN A 241 -2.05 -15.26 -15.35
C GLN A 241 -3.35 -14.50 -15.06
N TYR A 242 -3.53 -13.35 -15.72
CA TYR A 242 -4.74 -12.56 -15.55
C TYR A 242 -5.98 -13.35 -15.92
N ASN A 243 -7.02 -13.25 -15.08
CA ASN A 243 -8.33 -13.83 -15.36
C ASN A 243 -9.41 -12.81 -14.98
N PRO A 244 -10.17 -12.26 -15.94
CA PRO A 244 -11.24 -11.32 -15.68
C PRO A 244 -12.28 -11.81 -14.64
N ALA A 245 -12.55 -13.12 -14.59
CA ALA A 245 -13.49 -13.69 -13.63
C ALA A 245 -12.95 -13.75 -12.19
N LYS A 246 -11.63 -13.64 -12.01
CA LYS A 246 -10.93 -13.67 -10.71
C LYS A 246 -10.13 -12.40 -10.43
N TYR A 247 -10.43 -11.30 -11.11
CA TYR A 247 -9.59 -10.11 -11.07
C TYR A 247 -9.34 -9.59 -9.65
N LYS A 248 -10.35 -9.59 -8.76
CA LYS A 248 -10.18 -9.14 -7.36
C LYS A 248 -9.16 -9.99 -6.60
N GLU A 249 -9.17 -11.30 -6.80
CA GLU A 249 -8.20 -12.23 -6.21
C GLU A 249 -6.79 -11.97 -6.74
N LEU A 250 -6.65 -11.90 -8.06
CA LEU A 250 -5.35 -11.76 -8.72
C LEU A 250 -4.73 -10.38 -8.47
N ILE A 251 -5.46 -9.30 -8.78
CA ILE A 251 -5.01 -7.92 -8.55
C ILE A 251 -4.77 -7.70 -7.06
N GLY A 252 -5.71 -8.10 -6.19
CA GLY A 252 -5.58 -7.91 -4.74
C GLY A 252 -4.38 -8.64 -4.16
N THR A 253 -4.15 -9.90 -4.56
CA THR A 253 -2.99 -10.67 -4.12
C THR A 253 -1.68 -10.05 -4.63
N GLN A 254 -1.57 -9.71 -5.91
CA GLN A 254 -0.34 -9.13 -6.45
C GLN A 254 -0.07 -7.71 -5.91
N MET A 255 -1.11 -6.90 -5.69
CA MET A 255 -1.03 -5.61 -5.00
C MET A 255 -0.51 -5.78 -3.56
N TRP A 256 -1.03 -6.77 -2.84
CA TRP A 256 -0.58 -7.08 -1.48
C TRP A 256 0.91 -7.46 -1.45
N ILE A 257 1.37 -8.29 -2.39
CA ILE A 257 2.80 -8.65 -2.51
C ILE A 257 3.63 -7.41 -2.89
N ALA A 258 3.19 -6.64 -3.89
CA ALA A 258 3.94 -5.50 -4.42
C ALA A 258 4.15 -4.39 -3.37
N THR A 259 3.17 -4.20 -2.50
CA THR A 259 3.22 -3.24 -1.39
C THR A 259 3.99 -3.74 -0.16
N TYR A 260 4.69 -4.89 -0.22
CA TYR A 260 5.61 -5.32 0.86
C TYR A 260 6.50 -4.15 1.33
N ASN A 261 6.67 -3.99 2.65
CA ASN A 261 7.37 -2.83 3.21
C ASN A 261 6.68 -1.46 2.96
N ARG A 262 5.36 -1.46 2.74
CA ARG A 262 4.49 -0.27 2.70
C ARG A 262 3.20 -0.55 3.48
N GLY A 263 3.35 -0.89 4.77
CA GLY A 263 2.30 -1.52 5.59
C GLY A 263 0.93 -0.85 5.57
N TYR A 264 0.85 0.49 5.56
CA TYR A 264 -0.43 1.20 5.43
C TYR A 264 -1.11 0.99 4.07
N ALA A 265 -0.35 1.00 2.98
CA ALA A 265 -0.87 0.72 1.64
C ALA A 265 -1.27 -0.75 1.50
N THR A 266 -0.46 -1.68 2.03
CA THR A 266 -0.80 -3.11 2.10
C THR A 266 -2.11 -3.33 2.85
N TRP A 267 -2.28 -2.70 4.01
CA TRP A 267 -3.48 -2.84 4.82
C TRP A 267 -4.71 -2.17 4.20
N LEU A 268 -4.54 -1.05 3.48
CA LEU A 268 -5.60 -0.43 2.67
C LEU A 268 -6.09 -1.40 1.59
N HIS A 269 -5.20 -1.89 0.74
CA HIS A 269 -5.58 -2.72 -0.40
C HIS A 269 -6.05 -4.10 0.02
N TYR A 270 -5.48 -4.68 1.07
CA TYR A 270 -5.99 -5.92 1.67
C TYR A 270 -7.49 -5.81 2.02
N ARG A 271 -7.90 -4.71 2.68
CA ARG A 271 -9.31 -4.48 3.04
C ARG A 271 -10.19 -4.12 1.84
N ARG A 272 -9.63 -3.51 0.78
CA ARG A 272 -10.40 -3.21 -0.44
C ARG A 272 -10.73 -4.46 -1.24
N TYR A 273 -9.78 -5.38 -1.35
CA TYR A 273 -9.94 -6.59 -2.16
C TYR A 273 -10.37 -7.82 -1.35
N ASP A 274 -10.23 -7.79 -0.03
CA ASP A 274 -10.29 -8.95 0.88
C ASP A 274 -9.32 -10.07 0.50
N GLN A 275 -8.16 -9.67 -0.03
CA GLN A 275 -7.18 -10.58 -0.62
C GLN A 275 -5.73 -10.22 -0.23
N PRO A 276 -4.85 -11.24 -0.06
CA PRO A 276 -5.17 -12.66 -0.09
C PRO A 276 -5.95 -13.10 1.16
N ILE A 277 -6.65 -14.23 1.08
CA ILE A 277 -7.24 -14.87 2.26
C ILE A 277 -6.13 -15.21 3.27
N MET A 278 -6.23 -14.65 4.47
CA MET A 278 -5.24 -14.83 5.53
C MET A 278 -5.63 -16.00 6.43
N LYS A 279 -4.63 -16.71 6.96
CA LYS A 279 -4.86 -17.68 8.02
C LYS A 279 -5.35 -16.98 9.28
N ASP A 280 -6.22 -17.67 10.02
CA ASP A 280 -6.71 -17.20 11.32
C ASP A 280 -5.58 -17.01 12.33
N VAL A 281 -5.61 -15.87 13.01
CA VAL A 281 -4.66 -15.56 14.07
C VAL A 281 -5.16 -16.19 15.38
N LYS A 282 -4.52 -17.26 15.84
CA LYS A 282 -4.92 -18.04 17.04
C LYS A 282 -5.16 -17.18 18.30
N LYS A 283 -4.42 -16.08 18.46
CA LYS A 283 -4.56 -15.10 19.56
C LYS A 283 -5.05 -13.72 19.08
N GLY A 284 -5.68 -13.66 17.91
CA GLY A 284 -6.25 -12.46 17.33
C GLY A 284 -7.34 -11.88 18.24
N LYS A 285 -7.34 -10.55 18.36
CA LYS A 285 -8.31 -9.81 19.19
C LYS A 285 -9.64 -9.61 18.51
N THR A 286 -9.69 -9.68 17.18
CA THR A 286 -10.95 -9.65 16.46
C THR A 286 -11.74 -10.94 16.69
N THR A 287 -13.05 -10.83 16.52
CA THR A 287 -13.97 -11.96 16.65
C THR A 287 -13.74 -12.99 15.54
N ASP A 288 -13.49 -12.51 14.31
CA ASP A 288 -13.24 -13.32 13.11
C ASP A 288 -11.80 -13.86 12.99
N LYS A 289 -10.91 -13.52 13.93
CA LYS A 289 -9.47 -13.87 13.91
C LYS A 289 -8.68 -13.38 12.70
N GLN A 290 -9.24 -12.46 11.92
CA GLN A 290 -8.58 -11.81 10.79
C GLN A 290 -7.92 -10.48 11.21
N PRO A 291 -7.06 -9.88 10.37
CA PRO A 291 -6.49 -8.56 10.63
C PRO A 291 -7.57 -7.50 10.91
N PRO A 292 -7.33 -6.53 11.80
CA PRO A 292 -8.31 -5.49 12.12
C PRO A 292 -8.74 -4.69 10.88
N ARG A 293 -9.97 -4.17 10.88
CA ARG A 293 -10.49 -3.30 9.79
C ARG A 293 -10.22 -1.82 10.05
N ARG A 294 -9.93 -1.45 11.29
CA ARG A 294 -9.44 -0.12 11.68
C ARG A 294 -8.66 -0.15 13.00
N LEU A 295 -8.04 0.97 13.35
CA LEU A 295 -7.59 1.23 14.71
C LEU A 295 -8.72 1.91 15.49
N THR A 296 -8.81 1.61 16.79
CA THR A 296 -9.69 2.31 17.72
C THR A 296 -9.19 3.74 17.95
N TYR A 297 -10.05 4.62 18.44
CA TYR A 297 -9.57 5.92 18.90
C TYR A 297 -8.57 5.74 20.06
N PRO A 298 -7.54 6.61 20.17
CA PRO A 298 -6.63 6.56 21.31
C PRO A 298 -7.38 6.65 22.63
N VAL A 299 -6.96 5.88 23.64
CA VAL A 299 -7.58 5.91 24.98
C VAL A 299 -7.56 7.33 25.56
N SER A 300 -6.51 8.11 25.28
CA SER A 300 -6.40 9.50 25.69
C SER A 300 -7.46 10.42 25.05
N GLU A 301 -7.88 10.16 23.80
CA GLU A 301 -8.96 10.92 23.17
C GLU A 301 -10.31 10.61 23.82
N GLN A 302 -10.52 9.40 24.33
CA GLN A 302 -11.76 9.02 25.01
C GLN A 302 -11.96 9.77 26.34
N THR A 303 -10.87 10.27 26.93
CA THR A 303 -10.88 11.08 28.16
C THR A 303 -10.75 12.57 27.89
N MET A 304 -9.90 12.99 26.95
CA MET A 304 -9.60 14.40 26.68
C MET A 304 -10.55 15.06 25.67
N ASN A 305 -11.13 14.29 24.75
CA ASN A 305 -12.10 14.79 23.77
C ASN A 305 -13.29 13.84 23.67
N ILE A 306 -14.29 14.06 24.52
CA ILE A 306 -15.48 13.20 24.64
C ILE A 306 -16.22 12.97 23.31
N ASN A 307 -16.08 13.89 22.34
CA ASN A 307 -16.66 13.75 21.00
C ASN A 307 -16.14 12.52 20.23
N SER A 308 -15.03 11.90 20.65
CA SER A 308 -14.55 10.63 20.10
C SER A 308 -15.56 9.49 20.30
N LYS A 309 -16.34 9.52 21.39
CA LYS A 309 -17.42 8.54 21.64
C LYS A 309 -18.56 8.71 20.65
N ASP A 310 -18.98 9.96 20.40
CA ASP A 310 -20.02 10.27 19.40
C ASP A 310 -19.57 9.85 18.00
N ALA A 311 -18.30 10.09 17.66
CA ALA A 311 -17.70 9.66 16.41
C ALA A 311 -17.72 8.13 16.27
N GLY A 312 -17.36 7.41 17.33
CA GLY A 312 -17.45 5.95 17.39
C GLY A 312 -18.87 5.44 17.20
N ASN A 313 -19.85 6.03 17.89
CA ASN A 313 -21.26 5.63 17.78
C ASN A 313 -21.81 5.79 16.36
N LYS A 314 -21.46 6.88 15.66
CA LYS A 314 -21.90 7.13 14.28
C LYS A 314 -21.47 6.06 13.27
N ILE A 315 -20.38 5.34 13.55
CA ILE A 315 -19.87 4.29 12.67
C ILE A 315 -20.18 2.88 13.19
N GLY A 316 -21.05 2.73 14.20
CA GLY A 316 -21.41 1.41 14.76
C GLY A 316 -20.52 0.94 15.91
N GLY A 317 -19.71 1.84 16.49
CA GLY A 317 -18.89 1.62 17.67
C GLY A 317 -17.40 1.73 17.42
N ASP A 318 -16.63 1.95 18.49
CA ASP A 318 -15.16 2.01 18.45
C ASP A 318 -14.52 0.64 18.63
N LYS A 319 -14.68 -0.22 17.61
CA LYS A 319 -14.14 -1.59 17.58
C LYS A 319 -13.16 -1.75 16.43
N MET A 320 -12.22 -2.68 16.57
CA MET A 320 -11.24 -2.99 15.52
C MET A 320 -11.89 -3.58 14.27
N GLU A 321 -13.05 -4.20 14.42
CA GLU A 321 -13.84 -4.81 13.34
C GLU A 321 -14.80 -3.84 12.66
N THR A 322 -15.01 -2.63 13.21
CA THR A 322 -15.88 -1.64 12.59
C THR A 322 -15.27 -1.19 11.26
N LYS A 323 -15.97 -1.45 10.15
CA LYS A 323 -15.51 -1.09 8.81
C LYS A 323 -15.49 0.43 8.62
N LEU A 324 -14.50 0.91 7.86
CA LEU A 324 -14.44 2.31 7.45
C LEU A 324 -15.46 2.59 6.35
N PHE A 325 -15.77 3.87 6.10
CA PHE A 325 -16.84 4.26 5.16
C PHE A 325 -16.70 3.66 3.75
N TRP A 326 -15.46 3.40 3.31
CA TRP A 326 -15.11 2.83 2.01
C TRP A 326 -15.01 1.30 2.01
N ASP A 327 -14.93 0.68 3.18
CA ASP A 327 -14.76 -0.77 3.36
C ASP A 327 -16.15 -1.42 3.36
N LYS A 328 -16.63 -1.80 2.16
CA LYS A 328 -18.00 -2.31 1.94
C LYS A 328 -18.09 -3.83 1.84
N ASN A 329 -17.04 -4.48 1.34
CA ASN A 329 -17.00 -5.91 1.07
C ASN A 329 -16.80 -6.70 2.36
#